data_AF-A0A9D8YTQ3-F1
#
_entry.id   AF-A0A9D8YTQ3-F1
#
_cell.length_a   1.000
_cell.length_b   1.000
_cell.length_c   1.000
_cell.angle_alpha   90.00
_cell.angle_beta   90.00
_cell.angle_gamma   90.00
#
_symmetry.space_group_name_H-M   'P 1'
#
loop_
_entity.id
_entity.type
_entity.pdbx_description
1 polymer ?
#
loop_
_entity_poly.entity_id
_entity_poly.type
_entity_poly.pdbx_seq_one_letter_code
_entity_poly.pdbx_strand_id
1 'polypeptide(L)'
;MIDTHSIHLIAKAARDKFGENGPHQIISRLTEEIGEIAADVNAREGSLAKREKAESGEMLHKEIVDAMRALFDLVDYYDLELELNESVKESLQKWVDDGYINQGDV
;
A
#
# COMPACT_ATOMS: atom_id res chain seq x y z
N MET A 1 9.89 0.54 10.83
CA MET A 1 8.87 1.41 10.21
C MET A 1 9.06 1.35 8.71
N ILE A 2 8.01 1.21 7.91
CA ILE A 2 8.12 1.26 6.44
C ILE A 2 8.34 2.72 6.05
N ASP A 3 9.31 2.98 5.18
CA ASP A 3 9.61 4.32 4.70
C ASP A 3 8.65 4.70 3.55
N THR A 4 7.61 5.47 3.88
CA THR A 4 6.63 5.97 2.92
C THR A 4 7.23 6.95 1.91
N HIS A 5 8.30 7.67 2.30
CA HIS A 5 9.01 8.57 1.38
C HIS A 5 9.69 7.77 0.26
N SER A 6 10.39 6.67 0.60
CA SER A 6 10.97 5.77 -0.40
C SER A 6 9.91 5.22 -1.37
N ILE A 7 8.72 4.88 -0.89
CA ILE A 7 7.64 4.37 -1.76
C ILE A 7 7.13 5.45 -2.71
N HIS A 8 6.93 6.67 -2.22
CA HIS A 8 6.54 7.79 -3.06
C HIS A 8 7.59 8.08 -4.16
N LEU A 9 8.89 8.02 -3.83
CA LEU A 9 9.97 8.17 -4.81
C LEU A 9 9.95 7.06 -5.87
N ILE A 10 9.67 5.81 -5.48
CA ILE A 10 9.55 4.69 -6.41
C ILE A 10 8.33 4.88 -7.33
N ALA A 11 7.19 5.32 -6.80
CA ALA A 11 5.99 5.62 -7.59
C ALA A 11 6.29 6.70 -8.64
N LYS A 12 6.91 7.80 -8.22
CA LYS A 12 7.34 8.87 -9.12
C LYS A 12 8.30 8.38 -10.21
N ALA A 13 9.35 7.64 -9.84
CA ALA A 13 10.31 7.10 -10.79
C ALA A 13 9.66 6.13 -11.80
N ALA A 14 8.65 5.37 -11.38
CA ALA A 14 7.90 4.50 -12.26
C ALA A 14 7.05 5.26 -13.26
N ARG A 15 6.35 6.33 -12.83
CA ARG A 15 5.60 7.20 -13.75
C ARG A 15 6.51 7.89 -14.75
N ASP A 16 7.65 8.41 -14.31
CA ASP A 16 8.64 9.03 -15.20
C ASP A 16 9.13 8.05 -16.29
N LYS A 17 9.23 6.76 -15.95
CA LYS A 17 9.70 5.71 -16.87
C LYS A 17 8.61 5.18 -17.80
N PHE A 18 7.40 4.98 -17.31
CA PHE A 18 6.34 4.25 -18.01
C PHE A 18 5.17 5.13 -18.49
N GLY A 19 5.20 6.42 -18.13
CA GLY A 19 4.12 7.37 -18.38
C GLY A 19 3.09 7.42 -17.26
N GLU A 20 2.29 8.48 -17.27
CA GLU A 20 1.20 8.67 -16.32
C GLU A 20 0.00 7.79 -16.66
N ASN A 21 -0.61 7.20 -15.63
CA ASN A 21 -1.85 6.46 -15.75
C ASN A 21 -3.04 7.39 -15.46
N GLY A 22 -4.13 7.25 -16.20
CA GLY A 22 -5.41 7.85 -15.83
C GLY A 22 -6.00 7.21 -14.56
N PRO A 23 -7.01 7.83 -13.92
CA PRO A 23 -7.48 7.44 -12.60
C PRO A 23 -8.15 6.06 -12.62
N HIS A 24 -8.85 5.73 -13.71
CA HIS A 24 -9.41 4.40 -13.91
C HIS A 24 -8.33 3.32 -14.10
N GLN A 25 -7.22 3.65 -14.77
CA GLN A 25 -6.09 2.73 -14.92
C GLN A 25 -5.36 2.50 -13.60
N ILE A 26 -5.20 3.55 -12.80
CA ILE A 26 -4.61 3.44 -11.46
C ILE A 26 -5.49 2.54 -10.57
N ILE A 27 -6.82 2.74 -10.58
CA ILE A 27 -7.76 1.88 -9.85
C ILE A 27 -7.71 0.44 -10.34
N SER A 28 -7.67 0.20 -11.66
CA SER A 28 -7.53 -1.16 -12.19
C SER A 28 -6.26 -1.85 -11.69
N ARG A 29 -5.12 -1.16 -11.71
CA ARG A 29 -3.86 -1.66 -11.15
C ARG A 29 -4.01 -1.97 -9.66
N LEU A 30 -4.52 -1.03 -8.88
CA LEU A 30 -4.75 -1.26 -7.44
C LEU A 30 -5.60 -2.51 -7.20
N THR A 31 -6.66 -2.73 -7.97
CA THR A 31 -7.51 -3.92 -7.81
C THR A 31 -6.82 -5.23 -8.22
N GLU A 32 -5.91 -5.18 -9.17
CA GLU A 32 -5.06 -6.32 -9.57
C GLU A 32 -4.15 -6.71 -8.40
N GLU A 33 -3.41 -5.75 -7.86
CA GLU A 33 -2.49 -5.98 -6.71
C GLU A 33 -3.24 -6.50 -5.47
N ILE A 34 -4.43 -5.95 -5.19
CA ILE A 34 -5.27 -6.43 -4.08
C ILE A 34 -5.75 -7.87 -4.30
N GLY A 35 -6.04 -8.25 -5.55
CA GLY A 35 -6.40 -9.62 -5.90
C GLY A 35 -5.25 -10.60 -5.67
N GLU A 36 -4.03 -10.20 -6.01
CA GLU A 36 -2.82 -11.00 -5.80
C GLU A 36 -2.48 -11.14 -4.30
N ILE A 37 -2.55 -10.03 -3.54
CA ILE A 37 -2.42 -10.05 -2.06
C ILE A 37 -3.44 -11.03 -1.47
N ALA A 38 -4.70 -10.98 -1.89
CA ALA A 38 -5.75 -11.87 -1.37
C ALA A 38 -5.47 -13.34 -1.70
N ALA A 39 -4.97 -13.63 -2.90
CA ALA A 39 -4.57 -14.98 -3.30
C ALA A 39 -3.42 -15.51 -2.42
N ASP A 40 -2.40 -14.68 -2.19
CA ASP A 40 -1.24 -15.00 -1.36
C ASP A 40 -1.62 -15.22 0.11
N VAL A 41 -2.48 -14.37 0.67
CA VAL A 41 -3.02 -14.54 2.04
C VAL A 41 -3.79 -15.85 2.16
N ASN A 42 -4.67 -16.15 1.19
CA ASN A 42 -5.43 -17.40 1.18
C ASN A 42 -4.54 -18.64 1.04
N ALA A 43 -3.43 -18.55 0.30
CA ALA A 43 -2.46 -19.63 0.18
C ALA A 43 -1.73 -19.89 1.51
N ARG A 44 -1.39 -18.83 2.27
CA ARG A 44 -0.70 -18.91 3.57
C ARG A 44 -1.62 -19.41 4.69
N GLU A 45 -2.82 -18.83 4.79
CA GLU A 45 -3.78 -19.13 5.85
C GLU A 45 -4.64 -20.38 5.56
N GLY A 46 -4.61 -20.89 4.33
CA GLY A 46 -5.35 -22.09 3.90
C GLY A 46 -4.80 -23.43 4.44
N SER A 47 -5.49 -24.54 4.10
CA SER A 47 -5.14 -25.89 4.55
C SER A 47 -3.77 -26.38 4.05
N LEU A 48 -3.16 -27.34 4.77
CA LEU A 48 -1.80 -27.86 4.54
C LEU A 48 -1.49 -28.24 3.08
N ALA A 49 -2.45 -28.76 2.33
CA ALA A 49 -2.29 -29.15 0.92
C ALA A 49 -2.09 -27.96 -0.06
N LYS A 50 -2.42 -26.72 0.34
CA LYS A 50 -2.14 -25.50 -0.44
C LYS A 50 -0.82 -24.84 -0.07
N ARG A 51 -0.29 -25.12 1.12
CA ARG A 51 0.96 -24.53 1.63
C ARG A 51 2.20 -25.04 0.90
N GLU A 52 2.22 -26.30 0.49
CA GLU A 52 3.33 -26.88 -0.31
C GLU A 52 3.46 -26.25 -1.71
N LYS A 53 2.37 -25.67 -2.27
CA LYS A 53 2.44 -24.84 -3.49
C LYS A 53 2.84 -23.38 -3.23
N ALA A 54 2.70 -22.92 -1.99
CA ALA A 54 2.94 -21.54 -1.55
C ALA A 54 4.37 -21.30 -1.06
N GLU A 55 5.22 -22.33 -1.08
CA GLU A 55 6.65 -22.23 -0.73
C GLU A 55 7.44 -21.26 -1.61
N SER A 56 6.84 -20.68 -2.67
CA SER A 56 7.47 -19.59 -3.41
C SER A 56 7.48 -18.25 -2.67
N GLY A 57 6.73 -18.06 -1.56
CA GLY A 57 6.95 -17.14 -0.42
C GLY A 57 7.35 -15.66 -0.62
N GLU A 58 7.72 -15.23 -1.82
CA GLU A 58 8.58 -14.10 -2.15
C GLU A 58 7.83 -12.98 -2.89
N MET A 59 6.50 -13.07 -3.00
CA MET A 59 5.71 -12.12 -3.80
C MET A 59 4.80 -11.21 -2.97
N LEU A 60 4.20 -11.67 -1.86
CA LEU A 60 3.33 -10.81 -1.02
C LEU A 60 3.90 -9.41 -0.67
N HIS A 61 5.20 -9.32 -0.35
CA HIS A 61 5.80 -8.01 -0.05
C HIS A 61 5.90 -7.11 -1.29
N LYS A 62 6.06 -7.68 -2.49
CA LYS A 62 6.06 -6.95 -3.75
C LYS A 62 4.66 -6.45 -4.07
N GLU A 63 3.65 -7.31 -3.93
CA GLU A 63 2.26 -6.92 -4.23
C GLU A 63 1.77 -5.85 -3.25
N ILE A 64 2.21 -5.89 -1.98
CA ILE A 64 1.97 -4.81 -1.02
C ILE A 64 2.64 -3.51 -1.48
N VAL A 65 3.89 -3.55 -1.93
CA VAL A 65 4.60 -2.37 -2.43
C VAL A 65 3.91 -1.82 -3.69
N ASP A 66 3.47 -2.68 -4.60
CA ASP A 66 2.81 -2.28 -5.84
C ASP A 66 1.41 -1.71 -5.59
N ALA A 67 0.66 -2.27 -4.62
CA ALA A 67 -0.58 -1.68 -4.14
C ALA A 67 -0.34 -0.29 -3.50
N MET A 68 0.71 -0.15 -2.68
CA MET A 68 1.06 1.15 -2.09
C MET A 68 1.47 2.17 -3.16
N ARG A 69 2.21 1.76 -4.19
CA ARG A 69 2.57 2.63 -5.32
C ARG A 69 1.34 3.10 -6.08
N ALA A 70 0.36 2.21 -6.33
CA ALA A 70 -0.89 2.60 -6.98
C ALA A 70 -1.69 3.61 -6.13
N LEU A 71 -1.64 3.51 -4.80
CA LEU A 71 -2.23 4.52 -3.92
C LEU A 71 -1.50 5.87 -4.00
N PHE A 72 -0.17 5.88 -4.06
CA PHE A 72 0.59 7.13 -4.27
C PHE A 72 0.36 7.73 -5.65
N ASP A 73 0.18 6.91 -6.68
CA ASP A 73 -0.23 7.40 -8.00
C ASP A 73 -1.60 8.10 -7.95
N LEU A 74 -2.55 7.62 -7.13
CA LEU A 74 -3.84 8.31 -6.90
C LEU A 74 -3.67 9.64 -6.16
N VAL A 75 -2.81 9.66 -5.14
CA VAL A 75 -2.51 10.89 -4.39
C VAL A 75 -1.96 11.95 -5.33
N ASP A 76 -1.01 11.58 -6.17
CA ASP A 76 -0.36 12.48 -7.11
C ASP A 76 -1.31 12.88 -8.25
N TYR A 77 -2.15 11.98 -8.74
CA TYR A 77 -3.12 12.27 -9.80
C TYR A 77 -4.15 13.34 -9.38
N TYR A 78 -4.55 13.35 -8.11
CA TYR A 78 -5.57 14.26 -7.57
C TYR A 78 -4.97 15.39 -6.71
N ASP A 79 -3.64 15.53 -6.65
CA ASP A 79 -2.94 16.51 -5.82
C ASP A 79 -3.32 16.46 -4.31
N LEU A 80 -3.53 15.24 -3.77
CA LEU A 80 -4.08 15.03 -2.40
C LEU A 80 -3.02 14.95 -1.29
N GLU A 81 -1.77 15.34 -1.54
CA GLU A 81 -0.67 15.15 -0.60
C GLU A 81 -0.93 15.86 0.74
N LEU A 82 -1.48 17.08 0.69
CA LEU A 82 -1.75 17.88 1.89
C LEU A 82 -2.90 17.28 2.70
N GLU A 83 -4.03 17.00 2.04
CA GLU A 83 -5.22 16.43 2.67
C GLU A 83 -4.94 15.06 3.28
N LEU A 84 -4.13 14.22 2.62
CA LEU A 84 -3.75 12.92 3.15
C LEU A 84 -2.87 13.06 4.39
N ASN A 85 -1.91 13.99 4.39
CA ASN A 85 -1.07 14.26 5.55
C ASN A 85 -1.88 14.77 6.75
N GLU A 86 -2.85 15.64 6.51
CA GLU A 86 -3.78 16.10 7.56
C GLU A 86 -4.62 14.93 8.10
N SER A 87 -5.21 14.11 7.22
CA SER A 87 -6.02 12.96 7.62
C SER A 87 -5.24 11.93 8.44
N VAL A 88 -3.96 11.67 8.11
CA VAL A 88 -3.08 10.80 8.90
C VAL A 88 -2.83 11.39 10.29
N LYS A 89 -2.53 12.70 10.38
CA LYS A 89 -2.30 13.37 11.67
C LYS A 89 -3.53 13.36 12.56
N GLU A 90 -4.70 13.66 12.00
CA GLU A 90 -5.98 13.62 12.73
C GLU A 90 -6.27 12.22 13.25
N SER A 91 -6.07 11.19 12.40
CA SER A 91 -6.26 9.80 12.79
C SER A 91 -5.28 9.39 13.91
N LEU A 92 -4.01 9.76 13.78
CA LEU A 92 -2.98 9.48 14.80
C LEU A 92 -3.33 10.15 16.13
N GLN A 93 -3.68 11.42 16.11
CA GLN A 93 -4.07 12.16 17.30
C GLN A 93 -5.29 11.53 17.97
N LYS A 94 -6.30 11.10 17.19
CA LYS A 94 -7.45 10.38 17.73
C LYS A 94 -7.06 9.09 18.47
N TRP A 95 -6.17 8.28 17.90
CA TRP A 95 -5.70 7.06 18.55
C TRP A 95 -4.86 7.33 19.81
N VAL A 96 -4.16 8.46 19.87
CA VAL A 96 -3.47 8.94 21.08
C VAL A 96 -4.47 9.36 22.15
N ASP A 97 -5.48 10.17 21.78
CA ASP A 97 -6.51 10.66 22.69
C ASP A 97 -7.35 9.52 23.29
N ASP A 98 -7.64 8.50 22.47
CA ASP A 98 -8.35 7.29 22.88
C ASP A 98 -7.47 6.35 23.75
N GLY A 99 -6.18 6.66 23.93
CA GLY A 99 -5.26 5.93 24.80
C GLY A 99 -4.71 4.62 24.21
N TYR A 100 -4.83 4.41 22.89
CA TYR A 100 -4.29 3.24 22.20
C TYR A 100 -2.85 3.42 21.73
N ILE A 101 -2.37 4.67 21.65
CA ILE A 101 -0.98 5.02 21.33
C ILE A 101 -0.46 5.94 22.44
N ASN A 102 0.74 5.64 22.98
CA ASN A 102 1.33 6.53 23.97
C ASN A 102 1.86 7.79 23.27
N GLN A 103 1.67 8.94 23.90
CA GLN A 103 2.13 10.22 23.35
C GLN A 103 3.66 10.29 23.15
N GLY A 104 4.44 9.44 23.84
CA GLY A 104 5.89 9.34 23.65
C GLY A 104 6.34 8.47 22.47
N ASP A 105 5.41 7.76 21.82
CA ASP A 105 5.68 6.89 20.67
C ASP A 105 5.38 7.58 19.32
N VAL A 106 4.91 8.83 19.36
CA VAL A 106 4.52 9.68 18.21
C VAL A 106 5.66 10.59 17.79
#